data_AF-A0A9P1I7N1-F1
#
_entry.id   AF-A0A9P1I7N1-F1
#
_cell.length_a   1.000
_cell.length_b   1.000
_cell.length_c   1.000
_cell.angle_alpha   90.00
_cell.angle_beta   90.00
_cell.angle_gamma   90.00
#
_symmetry.space_group_name_H-M   'P 1'
#
loop_
_entity.id
_entity.type
_entity.pdbx_description
1 polymer ?
#
loop_
_entity_poly.entity_id
_entity_poly.type
_entity_poly.pdbx_seq_one_letter_code
_entity_poly.pdbx_strand_id
1 'polypeptide(L)'
;MSDFIRIIRIKNANGDEKLLEIPAKLDLERPKRPRTVFTDQQLQVLEKTFNESGYLNGSSRLELANKLGLSDNQIKVWFQNRRTKEKRKDATTTTNDSNPNMHHLFNAYLMNYWNNSTNGINQHNQ
;
A
#
# COMPACT_ATOMS: atom_id res chain seq x y z
N MET A 1 -21.83 1.47 -23.87
CA MET A 1 -20.40 1.29 -23.54
C MET A 1 -20.33 0.96 -22.05
N SER A 2 -19.49 0.00 -21.66
CA SER A 2 -19.52 -0.61 -20.33
C SER A 2 -18.80 0.26 -19.28
N ASP A 3 -19.51 0.67 -18.23
CA ASP A 3 -18.97 1.50 -17.12
C ASP A 3 -17.88 0.80 -16.29
N PHE A 4 -17.62 -0.48 -16.56
CA PHE A 4 -16.70 -1.32 -15.81
C PHE A 4 -15.24 -1.19 -16.26
N ILE A 5 -15.00 -0.70 -17.49
CA ILE A 5 -13.65 -0.61 -18.08
C ILE A 5 -13.41 0.79 -18.63
N ARG A 6 -12.32 1.42 -18.17
CA ARG A 6 -11.79 2.67 -18.73
C ARG A 6 -10.68 2.33 -19.71
N ILE A 7 -10.76 2.89 -20.92
CA ILE A 7 -9.71 2.78 -21.93
C ILE A 7 -8.84 4.03 -21.85
N ILE A 8 -7.56 3.85 -21.51
CA ILE A 8 -6.58 4.94 -21.54
C ILE A 8 -5.64 4.74 -22.74
N ARG A 9 -5.51 5.79 -23.56
CA ARG A 9 -4.60 5.80 -24.71
C ARG A 9 -3.23 6.28 -24.24
N ILE A 10 -2.23 5.41 -24.35
CA ILE A 10 -0.84 5.74 -24.02
C ILE A 10 -0.01 5.71 -25.30
N LYS A 11 0.69 6.81 -25.58
CA LYS A 11 1.68 6.89 -26.67
C LYS A 11 3.03 6.41 -26.15
N ASN A 12 3.60 5.41 -26.81
CA ASN A 12 4.97 4.98 -26.57
C ASN A 12 5.97 5.88 -27.32
N ALA A 13 7.25 5.85 -26.94
CA ALA A 13 8.31 6.70 -27.52
C ALA A 13 8.50 6.52 -29.03
N ASN A 14 8.11 5.36 -29.55
CA ASN A 14 8.12 4.93 -30.93
C ASN A 14 6.88 5.40 -31.73
N GLY A 15 5.97 6.16 -31.12
CA GLY A 15 4.75 6.65 -31.75
C GLY A 15 3.59 5.65 -31.75
N ASP A 16 3.83 4.40 -31.38
CA ASP A 16 2.80 3.37 -31.23
C ASP A 16 1.85 3.71 -30.09
N GLU A 17 0.56 3.71 -30.40
CA GLU A 17 -0.50 3.96 -29.44
C GLU A 17 -1.03 2.63 -28.89
N LYS A 18 -0.87 2.42 -27.59
CA LYS A 18 -1.44 1.26 -26.90
C LYS A 18 -2.67 1.70 -26.12
N LEU A 19 -3.77 0.98 -26.33
CA LEU A 19 -4.97 1.09 -25.52
C LEU A 19 -4.82 0.17 -24.30
N LEU A 20 -4.80 0.76 -23.11
CA LEU A 20 -4.85 0.00 -21.86
C LEU A 20 -6.28 -0.01 -21.35
N GLU A 21 -6.83 -1.21 -21.22
CA GLU A 21 -8.09 -1.47 -20.54
C GLU A 21 -7.83 -1.58 -19.04
N ILE A 22 -8.31 -0.59 -18.29
CA ILE A 22 -8.12 -0.49 -16.86
C ILE A 22 -9.49 -0.59 -16.20
N PRO A 23 -9.69 -1.50 -15.23
CA PRO A 23 -10.92 -1.56 -14.45
C PRO A 23 -11.27 -0.18 -13.87
N ALA A 24 -12.47 0.33 -14.13
CA ALA A 24 -12.89 1.67 -13.70
C ALA A 24 -12.87 1.89 -12.18
N LYS A 25 -12.85 0.79 -11.40
CA LYS A 25 -12.66 0.79 -9.94
C LYS A 25 -11.27 1.28 -9.49
N LEU A 26 -10.28 1.25 -10.38
CA LEU A 26 -9.00 1.90 -10.18
C LEU A 26 -9.24 3.38 -10.48
N ASP A 27 -9.71 4.11 -9.46
CA ASP A 27 -9.96 5.55 -9.48
C ASP A 27 -8.63 6.31 -9.65
N LEU A 28 -8.07 6.25 -10.85
CA LEU A 28 -6.79 6.86 -11.24
C LEU A 28 -6.86 8.39 -11.26
N GLU A 29 -8.08 8.94 -11.33
CA GLU A 29 -8.34 10.37 -11.27
C GLU A 29 -8.50 10.88 -9.83
N ARG A 30 -8.61 9.99 -8.85
CA ARG A 30 -8.62 10.39 -7.44
C ARG A 30 -7.36 11.20 -7.14
N PRO A 31 -7.51 12.46 -6.68
CA PRO A 31 -6.37 13.25 -6.27
C PRO A 31 -5.55 12.47 -5.24
N LYS A 32 -4.26 12.30 -5.52
CA LYS A 32 -3.35 11.66 -4.57
C LYS A 32 -3.38 12.48 -3.28
N ARG A 33 -3.71 11.83 -2.17
CA ARG A 33 -3.65 12.49 -0.86
C ARG A 33 -2.23 13.04 -0.66
N PRO A 34 -2.08 14.31 -0.23
CA PRO A 34 -0.77 14.88 0.00
C PRO A 34 0.00 14.02 1.01
N ARG A 35 1.28 13.77 0.75
CA ARG A 35 2.13 13.03 1.68
C ARG A 35 2.34 13.87 2.93
N THR A 36 2.04 13.30 4.08
CA THR A 36 2.46 13.88 5.36
C THR A 36 3.94 13.59 5.58
N VAL A 37 4.69 14.61 5.99
CA VAL A 37 6.04 14.47 6.53
C VAL A 37 5.96 14.68 8.04
N PHE A 38 6.48 13.73 8.81
CA PHE A 38 6.57 13.86 10.26
C PHE A 38 7.86 14.58 10.65
N THR A 39 7.79 15.40 11.69
CA THR A 39 8.97 16.03 12.28
C THR A 39 9.83 15.00 13.01
N ASP A 40 11.11 15.31 13.23
CA ASP A 40 12.02 14.41 13.95
C ASP A 40 11.53 14.10 15.37
N GLN A 41 10.97 15.10 16.06
CA GLN A 41 10.39 14.91 17.40
C GLN A 41 9.21 13.94 17.37
N GLN A 42 8.32 14.05 16.37
CA GLN A 42 7.21 13.11 16.20
C GLN A 42 7.73 11.70 15.91
N LEU A 43 8.73 11.55 15.04
CA LEU A 43 9.33 10.25 14.73
C LEU A 43 9.99 9.60 15.95
N GLN A 44 10.69 10.37 16.78
CA GLN A 44 11.30 9.86 18.01
C GLN A 44 10.26 9.28 18.98
N VAL A 45 9.14 10.00 19.19
CA VAL A 45 8.07 9.50 20.06
C VAL A 45 7.40 8.27 19.46
N LEU A 46 7.14 8.28 18.14
CA LEU A 46 6.55 7.14 17.43
C LEU A 46 7.43 5.88 17.53
N GLU A 47 8.74 6.00 17.28
CA GLU A 47 9.68 4.87 17.40
C GLU A 47 9.81 4.40 18.86
N LYS A 48 9.86 5.31 19.83
CA LYS A 48 9.88 4.94 21.25
C LYS A 48 8.66 4.11 21.62
N THR A 49 7.46 4.60 21.30
CA THR A 49 6.21 3.88 21.58
C THR A 49 6.13 2.56 20.81
N PHE A 50 6.66 2.50 19.59
CA PHE A 50 6.72 1.26 18.82
C PHE A 50 7.63 0.21 19.46
N ASN A 51 8.78 0.62 20.00
CA ASN A 51 9.70 -0.28 20.70
C ASN A 51 9.09 -0.82 22.01
N GLU A 52 8.22 -0.04 22.66
CA GLU A 52 7.45 -0.48 23.82
C GLU A 52 6.32 -1.46 23.41
N SER A 53 5.61 -1.14 22.32
CA SER A 53 4.58 -2.01 21.74
C SER A 53 4.42 -1.80 20.24
N GLY A 54 4.65 -2.86 19.45
CA GLY A 54 4.49 -2.82 17.98
C GLY A 54 3.05 -2.70 17.48
N TYR A 55 2.07 -2.79 18.39
CA TYR A 55 0.64 -2.66 18.13
C TYR A 55 -0.03 -1.75 19.16
N LEU A 56 -0.91 -0.86 18.69
CA LEU A 56 -1.71 0.01 19.55
C LEU A 56 -3.18 -0.38 19.48
N ASN A 57 -3.84 -0.39 20.64
CA ASN A 57 -5.29 -0.42 20.73
C ASN A 57 -5.89 0.96 20.36
N GLY A 58 -7.22 1.06 20.30
CA GLY A 58 -7.90 2.30 19.91
C GLY A 58 -7.60 3.48 20.84
N SER A 59 -7.63 3.26 22.15
CA SER A 59 -7.43 4.32 23.15
C SER A 59 -6.00 4.86 23.15
N SER A 60 -4.99 3.98 23.23
CA SER A 60 -3.58 4.38 23.21
C SER A 60 -3.19 5.05 21.88
N ARG A 61 -3.84 4.67 20.78
CA ARG A 61 -3.64 5.32 19.48
C ARG A 61 -4.21 6.74 19.46
N LEU A 62 -5.39 6.94 20.04
CA LEU A 62 -6.01 8.27 20.14
C LEU A 62 -5.21 9.20 21.06
N GLU A 63 -4.73 8.69 22.20
CA GLU A 63 -3.85 9.45 23.11
C GLU A 63 -2.57 9.91 22.40
N LEU A 64 -1.92 9.01 21.66
CA LEU A 64 -0.70 9.32 20.91
C LEU A 64 -0.97 10.32 19.78
N ALA A 65 -2.11 10.21 19.11
CA ALA A 65 -2.56 11.14 18.08
C ALA A 65 -2.70 12.56 18.65
N ASN A 66 -3.40 12.70 19.77
CA ASN A 66 -3.58 13.97 20.47
C ASN A 66 -2.25 14.56 20.92
N LYS A 67 -1.36 13.73 21.49
CA LYS A 67 -0.03 14.15 21.96
C LYS A 67 0.85 14.71 20.83
N LEU A 68 0.76 14.14 19.63
CA LEU A 68 1.61 14.51 18.49
C LEU A 68 0.97 15.51 17.54
N GLY A 69 -0.29 15.91 17.78
CA GLY A 69 -1.06 16.74 16.85
C GLY A 69 -1.32 16.06 15.51
N LEU A 70 -1.49 14.73 15.53
CA LEU A 70 -1.73 13.91 14.34
C LEU A 70 -3.15 13.31 14.39
N SER A 71 -3.64 12.82 13.25
CA SER A 71 -4.89 12.07 13.19
C SER A 71 -4.69 10.60 13.58
N ASP A 72 -5.74 9.96 14.13
CA ASP A 72 -5.76 8.52 14.44
C ASP A 72 -5.30 7.67 13.24
N ASN A 73 -5.75 8.04 12.03
CA ASN A 73 -5.39 7.34 10.81
C ASN A 73 -3.89 7.50 10.45
N GLN A 74 -3.28 8.65 10.71
CA GLN A 74 -1.83 8.82 10.48
C GLN A 74 -1.01 7.92 11.42
N ILE A 75 -1.38 7.84 12.69
CA ILE A 75 -0.74 6.91 13.64
C ILE A 75 -0.94 5.47 13.17
N LYS A 76 -2.17 5.09 12.80
CA LYS A 76 -2.49 3.75 12.29
C LYS A 76 -1.61 3.37 11.08
N VAL A 77 -1.53 4.25 10.09
CA VAL A 77 -0.73 4.02 8.87
C VAL A 77 0.76 3.97 9.20
N TRP A 78 1.27 4.83 10.07
CA TRP A 78 2.67 4.80 10.47
C TRP A 78 3.04 3.47 11.14
N PHE A 79 2.23 2.99 12.10
CA PHE A 79 2.47 1.71 12.77
C PHE A 79 2.39 0.53 11.79
N GLN A 80 1.46 0.56 10.83
CA GLN A 80 1.40 -0.46 9.77
C GLN A 80 2.69 -0.46 8.93
N ASN A 81 3.11 0.71 8.45
CA ASN A 81 4.33 0.85 7.66
C ASN A 81 5.58 0.45 8.44
N ARG A 82 5.65 0.78 9.73
CA ARG A 82 6.78 0.46 10.59
C ARG A 82 6.93 -1.05 10.80
N ARG A 83 5.82 -1.79 10.99
CA ARG A 83 5.84 -3.27 11.04
C ARG A 83 6.25 -3.88 9.70
N THR A 84 5.78 -3.34 8.59
CA THR A 84 6.22 -3.80 7.26
C THR A 84 7.72 -3.60 7.09
N LYS A 85 8.27 -2.48 7.56
CA LYS A 85 9.71 -2.21 7.53
C LYS A 85 10.50 -3.19 8.42
N GLU A 86 9.99 -3.53 9.60
CA GLU A 86 10.63 -4.50 10.50
C GLU A 86 10.70 -5.88 9.88
N LYS A 87 9.57 -6.40 9.38
CA LYS A 87 9.50 -7.70 8.71
C LYS A 87 10.46 -7.80 7.52
N ARG A 88 10.72 -6.69 6.82
CA ARG A 88 11.71 -6.63 5.73
C ARG A 88 13.14 -6.77 6.22
N LYS A 89 13.48 -6.22 7.39
CA LYS A 89 14.80 -6.37 8.01
C LYS A 89 15.05 -7.81 8.48
N ASP A 90 14.02 -8.44 9.04
CA ASP A 90 14.11 -9.83 9.50
C ASP A 90 14.29 -10.80 8.33
N ALA A 91 13.66 -10.51 7.18
CA ALA A 91 13.83 -11.29 5.96
C ALA A 91 15.23 -11.17 5.33
N THR A 92 15.94 -10.05 5.53
CA THR A 92 17.28 -9.84 4.96
C THR A 92 18.41 -10.43 5.81
N THR A 93 18.16 -10.76 7.08
CA THR A 93 19.22 -11.21 8.00
C THR A 93 19.47 -12.73 7.93
N THR A 94 18.60 -13.52 7.29
CA THR A 94 18.60 -14.98 7.41
C THR A 94 19.23 -15.75 6.23
N THR A 95 19.63 -15.12 5.12
CA THR A 95 20.16 -15.89 3.97
C THR A 95 21.30 -15.19 3.23
N ASN A 96 22.50 -15.75 3.38
CA ASN A 96 23.68 -15.53 2.55
C ASN A 96 23.55 -16.12 1.13
N ASP A 97 22.34 -16.34 0.60
CA ASP A 97 22.16 -16.81 -0.77
C ASP A 97 20.82 -16.41 -1.36
N SER A 98 20.86 -15.89 -2.60
CA SER A 98 19.74 -15.70 -3.52
C SER A 98 18.63 -14.68 -3.16
N ASN A 99 18.92 -13.42 -3.47
CA ASN A 99 18.01 -12.34 -3.90
C ASN A 99 16.57 -12.76 -4.29
N PRO A 100 15.53 -12.24 -3.60
CA PRO A 100 14.25 -11.94 -4.22
C PRO A 100 14.12 -10.43 -4.37
N ASN A 101 14.26 -9.96 -5.61
CA ASN A 101 14.08 -8.57 -5.98
C ASN A 101 12.71 -8.09 -5.46
N MET A 102 12.70 -7.14 -4.52
CA MET A 102 11.50 -6.60 -3.87
C MET A 102 10.44 -6.07 -4.85
N HIS A 103 10.85 -5.76 -6.08
CA HIS A 103 9.97 -5.43 -7.19
C HIS A 103 9.03 -6.59 -7.57
N HIS A 104 9.47 -7.84 -7.43
CA HIS A 104 8.71 -9.03 -7.79
C HIS A 104 7.59 -9.35 -6.77
N LEU A 105 7.81 -9.12 -5.46
CA LEU A 105 6.75 -9.29 -4.46
C LEU A 105 5.69 -8.19 -4.54
N PHE A 106 6.09 -6.95 -4.87
CA PHE A 106 5.15 -5.87 -5.14
C PHE A 106 4.32 -6.13 -6.40
N ASN A 107 4.94 -6.61 -7.48
CA ASN A 107 4.25 -7.04 -8.69
C ASN A 107 3.38 -8.29 -8.46
N ALA A 108 3.84 -9.29 -7.71
CA ALA A 108 3.08 -10.50 -7.40
C ALA A 108 1.86 -10.20 -6.53
N TYR A 109 1.94 -9.24 -5.62
CA TYR A 109 0.80 -8.77 -4.84
C TYR A 109 -0.26 -8.08 -5.72
N LEU A 110 0.17 -7.19 -6.62
CA LEU A 110 -0.73 -6.54 -7.58
C LEU A 110 -1.32 -7.53 -8.60
N MET A 111 -0.55 -8.52 -9.03
CA MET A 111 -0.99 -9.59 -9.95
C MET A 111 -1.98 -10.56 -9.28
N ASN A 112 -1.77 -10.94 -8.01
CA ASN A 112 -2.74 -11.75 -7.26
C ASN A 112 -4.05 -10.99 -6.99
N TYR A 113 -3.99 -9.68 -6.80
CA TYR A 113 -5.18 -8.83 -6.73
C TYR A 113 -5.93 -8.77 -8.06
N TRP A 114 -5.22 -8.90 -9.18
CA TRP A 114 -5.79 -8.89 -10.53
C TRP A 114 -6.39 -10.25 -10.91
N ASN A 115 -5.70 -11.36 -10.64
CA ASN A 115 -6.18 -12.72 -10.92
C ASN A 115 -7.39 -13.15 -10.07
N ASN A 116 -7.46 -12.74 -8.80
CA ASN A 116 -8.65 -13.04 -7.98
C ASN A 116 -9.88 -12.23 -8.39
N SER A 117 -9.70 -11.16 -9.17
CA SER A 117 -10.81 -10.37 -9.71
C SER A 117 -11.40 -10.95 -11.01
N THR A 118 -10.73 -11.91 -11.66
CA THR A 118 -11.19 -12.56 -12.91
C THR A 118 -11.86 -13.91 -12.67
N ASN A 119 -11.75 -14.50 -11.48
CA ASN A 119 -12.35 -15.81 -11.16
C ASN A 119 -13.79 -15.73 -10.59
N GLY A 120 -14.42 -14.55 -10.60
CA GLY A 120 -15.73 -14.30 -10.00
C GLY A 120 -16.94 -14.30 -10.96
N ILE A 121 -16.79 -14.67 -12.24
CA ILE A 121 -17.89 -14.60 -13.23
C ILE A 121 -18.17 -15.97 -13.89
N ASN A 122 -18.24 -17.07 -13.15
CA ASN A 122 -18.66 -18.36 -13.71
C ASN A 122 -19.36 -19.30 -12.71
N GLN A 123 -20.31 -18.81 -11.92
CA GLN A 123 -21.18 -19.69 -11.11
C GLN A 123 -22.58 -19.07 -10.91
N HIS A 124 -23.41 -19.06 -11.97
CA HIS A 124 -24.88 -19.26 -11.88
C HIS A 124 -25.51 -19.23 -13.29
N ASN A 125 -25.79 -20.42 -13.85
CA ASN A 125 -27.05 -20.66 -14.55
C ASN A 125 -27.28 -22.18 -14.72
N GLN A 126 -27.90 -22.80 -13.72
CA GLN A 126 -29.07 -23.68 -13.90
C GLN A 126 -30.08 -23.30 -12.83
#